data_AF-A0A6J5DXD6-F1
#
_entry.id   AF-A0A6J5DXD6-F1
#
_cell.length_a   1.000
_cell.length_b   1.000
_cell.length_c   1.000
_cell.angle_alpha   90.00
_cell.angle_beta   90.00
_cell.angle_gamma   90.00
#
_symmetry.space_group_name_H-M   'P 1'
#
loop_
_entity.id
_entity.type
_entity.pdbx_description
1 polymer ?
#
loop_
_entity_poly.entity_id
_entity_poly.type
_entity_poly.pdbx_seq_one_letter_code
_entity_poly.pdbx_strand_id
1 'polypeptide(L)'
;MWVAAAFVAGVAGSTAPDWLEVAWWSRTRRLWITHRTATHWGIGWLALLAGAYHGLSHHPLAAPLFGFACGGVMHLLADWPNPLGVPWIAGRHSLNWWNSGRCDVLIVAASWASAWFVVMHVWVLRWHAVPWLRKMGVG
;
A
#
# COMPACT_ATOMS: atom_id res chain seq x y z
N MET A 1 8.62 -9.59 14.87
CA MET A 1 8.72 -8.14 15.16
C MET A 1 8.58 -7.28 13.90
N TRP A 2 9.45 -7.41 12.90
CA TRP A 2 9.40 -6.57 11.68
C TRP A 2 8.12 -6.69 10.84
N VAL A 3 7.53 -7.88 10.76
CA VAL A 3 6.24 -8.08 10.08
C VAL A 3 5.11 -7.31 10.77
N ALA A 4 5.05 -7.34 12.10
CA ALA A 4 4.05 -6.59 12.86
C ALA A 4 4.27 -5.07 12.72
N ALA A 5 5.52 -4.62 12.74
CA ALA A 5 5.86 -3.22 12.51
C ALA A 5 5.46 -2.75 11.10
N ALA A 6 5.74 -3.56 10.07
CA ALA A 6 5.30 -3.31 8.70
C ALA A 6 3.77 -3.28 8.59
N PHE A 7 3.08 -4.19 9.26
CA PHE A 7 1.61 -4.21 9.26
C PHE A 7 1.02 -2.94 9.90
N VAL A 8 1.46 -2.58 11.11
CA VAL A 8 1.00 -1.36 11.80
C VAL A 8 1.31 -0.11 10.98
N ALA A 9 2.53 -0.03 10.43
CA ALA A 9 2.92 1.08 9.57
C ALA A 9 2.09 1.11 8.28
N GLY A 10 1.71 -0.03 7.71
CA GLY A 10 0.82 -0.10 6.56
C GLY A 10 -0.60 0.37 6.84
N VAL A 11 -1.15 0.08 8.02
CA VAL A 11 -2.43 0.66 8.46
C VAL A 11 -2.32 2.18 8.61
N ALA A 12 -1.22 2.69 9.16
CA ALA A 12 -0.98 4.14 9.21
C ALA A 12 -0.83 4.74 7.81
N GLY A 13 -0.12 4.05 6.91
CA GLY A 13 0.11 4.44 5.52
C GLY A 13 -1.17 4.47 4.69
N SER A 14 -2.14 3.57 4.95
CA SER A 14 -3.40 3.52 4.20
C SER A 14 -4.32 4.70 4.44
N THR A 15 -4.00 5.56 5.41
CA THR A 15 -4.71 6.82 5.65
C THR A 15 -3.79 8.04 5.44
N ALA A 16 -2.48 7.81 5.25
CA ALA A 16 -1.45 8.86 5.14
C ALA A 16 -1.70 9.89 4.06
N PRO A 17 -2.16 9.53 2.85
CA PRO A 17 -2.44 10.54 1.82
C PRO A 17 -3.37 11.66 2.29
N ASP A 18 -4.41 11.35 3.07
CA ASP A 18 -5.37 12.33 3.58
C ASP A 18 -4.82 13.14 4.76
N TRP A 19 -4.25 12.46 5.75
CA TRP A 19 -3.79 13.14 6.96
C TRP A 19 -2.56 14.00 6.66
N LEU A 20 -1.69 13.57 5.75
CA LEU A 20 -0.58 14.41 5.29
C LEU A 20 -1.02 15.67 4.55
N GLU A 21 -2.29 15.86 4.19
CA GLU A 21 -2.78 17.13 3.61
C GLU A 21 -3.24 18.14 4.66
N VAL A 22 -3.49 17.68 5.88
CA VAL A 22 -4.04 18.51 6.94
C VAL A 22 -2.95 19.33 7.59
N ALA A 23 -3.21 20.63 7.74
CA ALA A 23 -2.31 21.53 8.45
C ALA A 23 -2.57 21.48 9.96
N TRP A 24 -2.18 20.38 10.63
CA TRP A 24 -2.42 20.11 12.06
C TRP A 24 -2.01 21.25 13.00
N TRP A 25 -0.99 22.03 12.61
CA TRP A 25 -0.43 23.13 13.38
C TRP A 25 -1.16 24.46 13.17
N SER A 26 -2.06 24.57 12.18
CA SER A 26 -2.76 25.81 11.87
C SER A 26 -4.22 25.73 12.31
N ARG A 27 -4.66 26.72 13.08
CA ARG A 27 -6.08 26.88 13.45
C ARG A 27 -6.90 27.60 12.37
N THR A 28 -6.24 28.29 11.44
CA THR A 28 -6.86 29.14 10.41
C THR A 28 -6.88 28.49 9.03
N ARG A 29 -5.88 27.66 8.69
CA ARG A 29 -5.87 26.87 7.45
C ARG A 29 -5.99 25.40 7.77
N ARG A 30 -6.99 24.72 7.20
CA ARG A 30 -7.18 23.28 7.40
C ARG A 30 -6.28 22.42 6.49
N LEU A 31 -5.84 22.95 5.35
CA LEU A 31 -5.01 22.25 4.38
C LEU A 31 -3.74 23.06 4.07
N TRP A 32 -2.58 22.41 4.10
CA TRP A 32 -1.32 22.98 3.57
C TRP A 32 -0.97 22.45 2.18
N ILE A 33 -1.46 21.26 1.83
CA ILE A 33 -1.33 20.64 0.52
C ILE A 33 -2.74 20.51 -0.02
N THR A 34 -2.92 20.89 -1.28
CA THR A 34 -4.23 20.78 -1.93
C THR A 34 -4.65 19.32 -2.02
N HIS A 35 -5.91 19.04 -1.70
CA HIS A 35 -6.44 17.67 -1.70
C HIS A 35 -6.20 16.97 -3.05
N ARG A 36 -5.69 15.74 -2.98
CA ARG A 36 -5.35 14.88 -4.14
C ARG A 36 -4.29 15.49 -5.05
N THR A 37 -3.26 16.10 -4.47
CA THR A 37 -2.08 16.58 -5.22
C THR A 37 -0.82 15.81 -4.80
N ALA A 38 0.12 16.45 -4.10
CA ALA A 38 1.42 15.87 -3.80
C ALA A 38 1.33 14.61 -2.92
N THR A 39 0.44 14.60 -1.91
CA THR A 39 0.25 13.45 -1.01
C THR A 39 -0.43 12.26 -1.68
N HIS A 40 -1.07 12.48 -2.83
CA HIS A 40 -1.71 11.45 -3.64
C HIS A 40 -0.92 11.16 -4.91
N TRP A 41 0.36 11.56 -4.97
CA TRP A 41 1.17 11.35 -6.16
C TRP A 41 1.66 9.91 -6.26
N GLY A 42 1.14 9.17 -7.23
CA GLY A 42 1.37 7.73 -7.39
C GLY A 42 2.84 7.35 -7.56
N ILE A 43 3.58 8.06 -8.42
CA ILE A 43 5.03 7.86 -8.54
C ILE A 43 5.75 8.09 -7.21
N GLY A 44 5.33 9.09 -6.43
CA GLY A 44 5.93 9.35 -5.11
C GLY A 44 5.84 8.14 -4.18
N TRP A 45 4.65 7.53 -4.09
CA TRP A 45 4.43 6.34 -3.28
C TRP A 45 5.14 5.10 -3.81
N LEU A 46 5.16 4.90 -5.14
CA LEU A 46 5.89 3.79 -5.76
C LEU A 46 7.40 3.93 -5.58
N ALA A 47 7.94 5.15 -5.67
CA ALA A 47 9.35 5.43 -5.42
C ALA A 47 9.70 5.17 -3.94
N LEU A 48 8.85 5.58 -3.00
CA LEU A 48 9.02 5.27 -1.59
C LEU A 48 9.01 3.75 -1.34
N LEU A 49 8.07 3.04 -1.96
CA LEU A 49 7.96 1.59 -1.85
C LEU A 49 9.21 0.89 -2.39
N ALA A 50 9.68 1.27 -3.58
CA ALA A 50 10.87 0.71 -4.21
C ALA A 50 12.13 1.00 -3.36
N GLY A 51 12.29 2.24 -2.88
CA GLY A 51 13.40 2.61 -2.01
C GLY A 51 13.39 1.83 -0.70
N ALA A 52 12.23 1.69 -0.06
CA ALA A 52 12.08 0.89 1.15
C ALA A 52 12.39 -0.60 0.90
N TYR A 53 11.95 -1.15 -0.24
CA TYR A 53 12.26 -2.52 -0.65
C TYR A 53 13.76 -2.75 -0.79
N HIS A 54 14.47 -1.86 -1.49
CA HIS A 54 15.92 -1.94 -1.63
C HIS A 54 16.65 -1.80 -0.28
N GLY A 55 16.05 -1.09 0.68
CA GLY A 55 16.60 -0.92 2.03
C GLY A 55 16.36 -2.10 2.98
N LEU A 56 15.53 -3.10 2.64
CA LEU A 56 15.11 -4.17 3.57
C LEU A 56 16.27 -4.95 4.19
N SER A 57 17.38 -5.11 3.48
CA SER A 57 18.60 -5.79 3.94
C SER A 57 19.60 -4.86 4.65
N HIS A 58 19.40 -3.55 4.60
CA HIS A 58 20.41 -2.56 5.02
C HIS A 58 19.96 -1.70 6.19
N HIS A 59 18.66 -1.48 6.37
CA HIS A 59 18.14 -0.58 7.40
C HIS A 59 16.99 -1.20 8.18
N PRO A 60 17.00 -1.15 9.52
CA PRO A 60 15.93 -1.70 10.34
C PRO A 60 14.57 -1.00 10.09
N LEU A 61 14.60 0.29 9.72
CA LEU A 61 13.38 1.04 9.39
C LEU A 61 12.80 0.73 8.02
N ALA A 62 13.49 -0.05 7.18
CA ALA A 62 13.02 -0.36 5.84
C ALA A 62 11.75 -1.21 5.86
N ALA A 63 11.62 -2.15 6.81
CA ALA A 63 10.40 -2.97 6.96
C ALA A 63 9.14 -2.15 7.30
N PRO A 64 9.14 -1.30 8.35
CA PRO A 64 8.00 -0.42 8.61
C PRO A 64 7.76 0.59 7.47
N LEU A 65 8.81 1.15 6.87
CA LEU A 65 8.65 2.08 5.74
C LEU A 65 8.03 1.41 4.50
N PHE A 66 8.42 0.16 4.24
CA PHE A 66 7.84 -0.65 3.18
C PHE A 66 6.36 -0.90 3.43
N GLY A 67 6.00 -1.27 4.66
CA GLY A 67 4.60 -1.41 5.08
C GLY A 67 3.81 -0.12 4.87
N PHE A 68 4.34 1.01 5.36
CA PHE A 68 3.74 2.34 5.19
C PHE A 68 3.52 2.70 3.72
N ALA A 69 4.51 2.47 2.87
CA ALA A 69 4.42 2.72 1.45
C ALA A 69 3.38 1.82 0.76
N CYS A 70 3.29 0.53 1.12
CA CYS A 70 2.24 -0.37 0.65
C CYS A 70 0.84 0.16 1.00
N GLY A 71 0.66 0.66 2.24
CA GLY A 71 -0.59 1.28 2.67
C GLY A 71 -0.97 2.49 1.80
N GLY A 72 -0.02 3.40 1.58
CA GLY A 72 -0.24 4.58 0.73
C GLY A 72 -0.57 4.21 -0.71
N VAL A 73 0.15 3.24 -1.31
CA VAL A 73 -0.17 2.74 -2.65
C VAL A 73 -1.59 2.15 -2.69
N MET A 74 -1.98 1.37 -1.68
CA MET A 74 -3.32 0.78 -1.62
C MET A 74 -4.42 1.84 -1.51
N HIS A 75 -4.17 2.93 -0.76
CA HIS A 75 -5.08 4.07 -0.69
C HIS A 75 -5.31 4.66 -2.10
N LEU A 76 -4.24 4.92 -2.85
CA LEU A 76 -4.32 5.45 -4.20
C LEU A 76 -5.01 4.49 -5.17
N LEU A 77 -4.77 3.18 -5.05
CA LEU A 77 -5.46 2.17 -5.84
C LEU A 77 -6.96 2.11 -5.53
N ALA A 78 -7.36 2.33 -4.27
CA ALA A 78 -8.76 2.39 -3.89
C ALA A 78 -9.45 3.68 -4.42
N ASP A 79 -8.70 4.77 -4.51
CA ASP A 79 -9.16 6.04 -5.06
C ASP A 79 -9.21 6.10 -6.59
N TRP A 80 -8.39 5.29 -7.28
CA TRP A 80 -8.25 5.34 -8.73
C TRP A 80 -9.54 5.05 -9.52
N PRO A 81 -10.43 4.13 -9.09
CA PRO A 81 -11.75 3.92 -9.70
C PRO A 81 -12.72 5.10 -9.59
N ASN A 82 -12.51 6.02 -8.64
CA ASN A 82 -13.41 7.14 -8.35
C ASN A 82 -13.26 8.25 -9.42
N PRO A 83 -14.34 8.92 -9.86
CA PRO A 83 -14.30 10.04 -10.81
C PRO A 83 -13.25 11.12 -10.55
N LEU A 84 -12.90 11.41 -9.29
CA LEU A 84 -11.87 12.40 -8.95
C LEU A 84 -10.45 11.95 -9.35
N GLY A 85 -10.22 10.63 -9.38
CA GLY A 85 -8.96 10.01 -9.75
C GLY A 85 -7.79 10.37 -8.84
N VAL A 86 -6.60 10.02 -9.32
CA VAL A 86 -5.31 10.15 -8.62
C VAL A 86 -4.23 10.60 -9.60
N PRO A 87 -3.33 11.53 -9.21
CA PRO A 87 -2.19 11.89 -10.04
C PRO A 87 -1.12 10.79 -10.03
N TRP A 88 -1.11 9.92 -11.04
CA TRP A 88 -0.12 8.83 -11.12
C TRP A 88 1.24 9.32 -11.63
N ILE A 89 1.28 10.04 -12.75
CA ILE A 89 2.52 10.47 -13.42
C ILE A 89 2.64 11.99 -13.43
N ALA A 90 2.11 12.66 -14.45
CA ALA A 90 2.14 14.12 -14.58
C ALA A 90 0.76 14.75 -14.37
N GLY A 91 -0.31 13.96 -14.47
CA GLY A 91 -1.69 14.42 -14.37
C GLY A 91 -2.57 13.43 -13.65
N ARG A 92 -3.75 13.91 -13.25
CA ARG A 92 -4.79 13.09 -12.63
C ARG A 92 -5.34 12.11 -13.66
N HIS A 93 -5.46 10.86 -13.24
CA HIS A 93 -6.09 9.81 -14.03
C HIS A 93 -7.16 9.14 -13.18
N SER A 94 -8.34 8.94 -13.77
CA SER A 94 -9.48 8.25 -13.17
C SER A 94 -9.95 7.17 -14.13
N LEU A 95 -10.31 6.01 -13.59
CA LEU A 95 -10.97 4.96 -14.36
C LEU A 95 -12.48 5.22 -14.49
N ASN A 96 -13.05 6.06 -13.61
CA ASN A 96 -14.46 6.44 -13.55
C ASN A 96 -15.41 5.22 -13.55
N TRP A 97 -15.06 4.18 -12.80
CA TRP A 97 -15.84 2.93 -12.74
C TRP A 97 -17.03 3.03 -11.78
N TRP A 98 -16.86 3.75 -10.67
CA TRP A 98 -17.92 3.95 -9.68
C TRP A 98 -17.66 5.17 -8.81
N ASN A 99 -18.72 5.68 -8.17
CA ASN A 99 -18.61 6.71 -7.14
C ASN A 99 -18.04 6.13 -5.84
N SER A 100 -17.37 6.99 -5.06
CA SER A 100 -16.84 6.65 -3.74
C SER A 100 -17.88 5.95 -2.85
N GLY A 101 -17.46 4.93 -2.09
CA GLY A 101 -18.31 4.25 -1.10
C GLY A 101 -19.20 3.13 -1.65
N ARG A 102 -19.27 2.92 -2.97
CA ARG A 102 -20.10 1.86 -3.56
C ARG A 102 -19.45 0.49 -3.63
N CYS A 103 -18.12 0.45 -3.81
CA CYS A 103 -17.41 -0.78 -4.14
C CYS A 103 -16.26 -1.08 -3.19
N ASP A 104 -16.28 -0.49 -1.99
CA ASP A 104 -15.24 -0.65 -0.98
C ASP A 104 -15.08 -2.12 -0.57
N VAL A 105 -16.20 -2.85 -0.45
CA VAL A 105 -16.19 -4.29 -0.16
C VAL A 105 -15.49 -5.09 -1.26
N LEU A 106 -15.67 -4.71 -2.53
CA LEU A 106 -14.98 -5.37 -3.66
C LEU A 106 -13.48 -5.12 -3.58
N ILE A 107 -13.06 -3.89 -3.28
CA ILE A 107 -11.64 -3.52 -3.13
C ILE A 107 -11.01 -4.30 -1.96
N VAL A 108 -11.70 -4.37 -0.82
CA VAL A 108 -11.24 -5.13 0.36
C VAL A 108 -11.14 -6.61 0.03
N ALA A 109 -12.17 -7.19 -0.58
CA ALA A 109 -12.17 -8.61 -0.97
C ALA A 109 -11.05 -8.92 -1.96
N ALA A 110 -10.86 -8.08 -2.98
CA ALA A 110 -9.78 -8.22 -3.96
C ALA A 110 -8.39 -8.11 -3.33
N SER A 111 -8.23 -7.21 -2.35
CA SER A 111 -6.97 -7.04 -1.61
C SER A 111 -6.64 -8.29 -0.78
N TRP A 112 -7.61 -8.84 -0.06
CA TRP A 112 -7.44 -10.08 0.70
C TRP A 112 -7.19 -11.29 -0.20
N ALA A 113 -7.92 -11.40 -1.32
CA ALA A 113 -7.69 -12.45 -2.32
C ALA A 113 -6.28 -12.37 -2.92
N SER A 114 -5.80 -11.16 -3.24
CA SER A 114 -4.45 -10.93 -3.75
C SER A 114 -3.39 -11.28 -2.72
N ALA A 115 -3.58 -10.88 -1.45
CA ALA A 115 -2.68 -11.23 -0.36
C ALA A 115 -2.61 -12.74 -0.16
N TRP A 116 -3.76 -13.42 -0.15
CA TRP A 116 -3.82 -14.88 -0.09
C TRP A 116 -3.08 -15.53 -1.26
N PHE A 117 -3.34 -15.08 -2.48
CA PHE A 117 -2.69 -15.60 -3.69
C PHE A 117 -1.16 -15.50 -3.62
N VAL A 118 -0.64 -14.34 -3.17
CA VAL A 118 0.80 -14.12 -2.98
C VAL A 118 1.36 -15.05 -1.90
N VAL A 119 0.69 -15.17 -0.75
CA VAL A 119 1.13 -16.06 0.33
C VAL A 119 1.17 -17.51 -0.17
N MET A 120 0.13 -17.97 -0.85
CA MET A 120 0.09 -19.32 -1.41
C MET A 120 1.21 -19.55 -2.42
N HIS A 121 1.47 -18.62 -3.34
CA HIS A 121 2.53 -18.77 -4.33
C HIS A 121 3.92 -18.78 -3.69
N VAL A 122 4.20 -17.84 -2.78
CA VAL A 122 5.49 -17.79 -2.08
C VAL A 122 5.68 -19.02 -1.19
N TRP A 123 4.62 -19.47 -0.52
CA TRP A 123 4.68 -20.65 0.35
C TRP A 123 4.87 -21.93 -0.46
N VAL A 124 4.15 -22.13 -1.56
CA VAL A 124 4.29 -23.29 -2.45
C VAL A 124 5.68 -23.31 -3.11
N LEU A 125 6.17 -22.17 -3.62
CA LEU A 125 7.53 -22.06 -4.19
C LEU A 125 8.61 -22.36 -3.13
N ARG A 126 8.43 -21.90 -1.90
CA ARG A 126 9.35 -22.21 -0.79
C ARG A 126 9.24 -23.66 -0.31
N TRP A 127 8.05 -24.24 -0.28
CA TRP A 127 7.84 -25.64 0.08
C TRP A 127 8.58 -26.59 -0.87
N HIS A 128 8.58 -26.28 -2.17
CA HIS A 128 9.33 -27.05 -3.17
C HIS A 128 10.85 -26.79 -3.13
N ALA A 129 11.31 -25.67 -2.57
CA ALA A 129 12.72 -25.30 -2.49
C ALA A 129 13.45 -25.83 -1.24
N VAL A 130 12.76 -26.56 -0.35
CA VAL A 130 13.32 -27.06 0.91
C VAL A 130 13.52 -28.59 0.84
N PRO A 131 14.75 -29.09 0.62
CA PRO A 131 15.01 -30.51 0.35
C PRO A 131 14.64 -31.45 1.50
N TRP A 132 14.59 -30.95 2.74
CA TRP A 132 14.33 -31.74 3.94
C TRP A 132 12.84 -31.93 4.26
N LEU A 133 11.96 -31.08 3.75
CA LEU A 133 10.49 -31.26 3.88
C LEU A 133 9.95 -32.35 2.95
N ARG A 134 10.70 -32.71 1.89
CA ARG A 134 10.40 -33.88 1.04
C ARG A 134 10.47 -35.21 1.78
N LYS A 135 11.22 -35.27 2.90
CA LYS A 135 11.38 -36.49 3.71
C LYS A 135 10.28 -36.71 4.75
N MET A 136 9.38 -35.75 4.97
CA MET A 136 8.32 -35.87 5.98
C MET A 136 6.97 -36.36 5.44
N GLY A 137 6.92 -36.84 4.19
CA GLY A 137 5.88 -37.72 3.65
C GLY A 137 4.47 -37.58 4.24
N VAL A 138 3.73 -36.58 3.81
CA VAL A 138 2.26 -36.64 3.80
C VAL A 138 1.82 -36.16 2.42
N GLY A 139 1.57 -37.14 1.55
CA GLY A 139 0.80 -36.96 0.32
C GLY A 139 -0.69 -37.09 0.60
#